data_AF-D8G1S9-F1
#
_entry.id   AF-D8G1S9-F1
#
_cell.length_a   1.000
_cell.length_b   1.000
_cell.length_c   1.000
_cell.angle_alpha   90.00
_cell.angle_beta   90.00
_cell.angle_gamma   90.00
#
_symmetry.space_group_name_H-M   'P 1'
#
loop_
_entity.id
_entity.type
_entity.pdbx_description
1 polymer ?
#
loop_
_entity_poly.entity_id
_entity_poly.type
_entity_poly.pdbx_seq_one_letter_code
_entity_poly.pdbx_strand_id
1 'polypeptide(L)' 'MIDFSQRQSDWKYETTVAQLEEIINRVESGELLLEEVFEQFAMAVEYLQQCETFLVEGKEQMNLLIETLNDEPGF' A
#
# COMPACT_ATOMS: atom_id res chain seq x y z
N MET A 1 -11.23 -17.41 15.86
CA MET A 1 -10.17 -17.51 14.84
C MET A 1 -10.51 -16.48 13.79
N ILE A 2 -9.82 -15.34 13.78
CA ILE A 2 -10.07 -14.28 12.79
C ILE A 2 -9.34 -14.72 11.51
N ASP A 3 -10.11 -14.95 10.45
CA ASP A 3 -9.60 -15.31 9.13
C ASP A 3 -9.31 -14.03 8.34
N PHE A 4 -8.02 -13.78 8.07
CA PHE A 4 -7.53 -12.62 7.31
C PHE A 4 -7.78 -12.73 5.79
N SER A 5 -8.43 -13.79 5.32
CA SER A 5 -8.54 -14.11 3.88
C SER A 5 -9.71 -13.45 3.15
N GLN A 6 -10.51 -12.61 3.78
CA GLN A 6 -11.78 -12.14 3.22
C GLN A 6 -11.84 -10.62 3.05
N ARG A 7 -11.08 -10.07 2.08
CA ARG A 7 -11.50 -9.03 1.10
C ARG A 7 -10.48 -8.99 -0.04
N GLN A 8 -10.54 -9.98 -0.93
CA GLN A 8 -9.66 -10.00 -2.11
C GLN A 8 -10.24 -9.06 -3.16
N SER A 9 -9.91 -7.78 -3.04
CA SER A 9 -9.56 -7.01 -4.23
C SER A 9 -8.43 -7.78 -4.92
N ASP A 10 -8.44 -7.93 -6.25
CA ASP A 10 -7.32 -8.52 -7.00
C ASP A 10 -6.01 -7.71 -6.81
N TRP A 11 -6.11 -6.53 -6.19
CA TRP A 11 -5.01 -5.66 -5.82
C TRP A 11 -4.11 -6.24 -4.72
N LYS A 12 -2.79 -6.07 -4.88
CA LYS A 12 -1.77 -6.54 -3.93
C LYS A 12 -0.75 -5.44 -3.67
N TYR A 13 -0.53 -5.13 -2.39
CA TYR A 13 0.44 -4.12 -1.94
C TYR A 13 1.81 -4.28 -2.60
N GLU A 14 2.42 -5.46 -2.50
CA GLU A 14 3.77 -5.72 -3.05
C GLU A 14 3.84 -5.55 -4.57
N THR A 15 2.75 -5.85 -5.28
CA THR A 15 2.69 -5.64 -6.74
C THR A 15 2.64 -4.15 -7.08
N THR A 16 1.87 -3.36 -6.33
CA THR A 16 1.79 -1.91 -6.51
C THR A 16 3.08 -1.20 -6.12
N VAL A 17 3.79 -1.68 -5.09
CA VAL A 17 5.14 -1.19 -4.73
C VAL A 17 6.12 -1.44 -5.88
N ALA A 18 6.14 -2.65 -6.46
CA ALA A 18 7.00 -2.95 -7.60
C ALA A 18 6.70 -2.06 -8.82
N GLN A 19 5.42 -1.75 -9.06
CA GLN A 19 5.01 -0.81 -10.12
C GLN A 19 5.49 0.62 -9.84
N LEU A 20 5.45 1.05 -8.58
CA LEU A 20 5.97 2.36 -8.17
C LEU A 20 7.50 2.45 -8.37
N GLU A 21 8.23 1.41 -8.03
CA GLU A 21 9.69 1.33 -8.28
C GLU A 21 10.01 1.39 -9.78
N GLU A 22 9.20 0.75 -10.63
CA GLU A 22 9.35 0.84 -12.08
C GLU A 22 9.12 2.27 -12.59
N ILE A 23 8.11 2.97 -12.06
CA ILE A 23 7.87 4.39 -12.38
C ILE A 23 9.10 5.24 -11.99
N ILE A 24 9.65 5.05 -10.79
CA ILE A 24 10.84 5.79 -10.33
C ILE A 24 12.00 5.56 -11.28
N ASN A 25 12.31 4.29 -11.60
CA ASN A 25 13.40 3.95 -12.53
C ASN A 25 13.24 4.61 -13.90
N ARG A 26 12.00 4.68 -14.42
CA ARG A 26 11.71 5.33 -15.71
C ARG A 26 11.90 6.84 -15.64
N VAL A 27 11.43 7.49 -14.58
CA VAL A 27 11.61 8.94 -14.40
C VAL A 27 13.09 9.29 -14.21
N GLU A 28 13.82 8.51 -13.42
CA GLU A 28 15.25 8.72 -13.16
C GLU A 28 16.15 8.43 -14.38
N SER A 29 15.65 7.66 -15.36
CA SER A 29 16.38 7.44 -16.62
C SER A 29 16.65 8.74 -17.39
N GLY A 30 15.77 9.74 -17.24
CA GLY A 30 15.83 10.99 -18.00
C GLY A 30 15.45 10.85 -19.48
N GLU A 31 14.92 9.70 -19.91
CA GLU A 31 14.55 9.43 -21.31
C GLU A 31 13.12 9.85 -21.66
N LEU A 32 12.29 10.14 -20.66
CA LEU A 32 10.89 10.52 -20.83
C LEU A 32 10.75 11.98 -21.28
N LEU A 33 9.80 12.22 -22.18
CA LEU A 33 9.29 13.55 -22.47
C LEU A 33 8.56 14.10 -21.25
N LEU A 34 8.49 15.43 -21.15
CA LEU A 34 7.85 16.10 -20.01
C LEU A 34 6.39 15.67 -19.81
N GLU A 35 5.64 15.46 -20.90
CA GLU A 35 4.26 14.96 -20.84
C GLU A 35 4.19 13.55 -20.23
N GLU A 36 5.09 12.65 -20.65
CA GLU A 36 5.18 11.29 -20.12
C GLU A 36 5.57 11.29 -18.64
N VAL A 37 6.44 12.22 -18.21
CA VAL A 37 6.76 12.40 -16.78
C VAL A 37 5.51 12.75 -15.97
N PHE A 38 4.63 13.61 -16.47
CA PHE A 38 3.37 13.94 -15.79
C PHE A 38 2.43 12.72 -15.70
N GLU A 39 2.35 11.92 -16.76
CA GLU A 39 1.56 10.68 -16.75
C GLU A 39 2.09 9.68 -15.70
N GLN A 40 3.41 9.44 -15.70
CA GLN A 40 4.05 8.57 -14.70
C GLN A 40 3.81 9.09 -13.28
N PHE A 41 3.90 10.40 -13.06
CA PHE A 41 3.67 11.01 -11.75
C PHE A 41 2.22 10.85 -11.29
N ALA A 42 1.23 11.04 -12.18
CA ALA A 42 -0.18 10.85 -11.84
C ALA A 42 -0.47 9.39 -11.39
N MET A 43 0.10 8.41 -12.12
CA MET A 43 0.01 7.00 -11.74
C MET A 43 0.67 6.72 -10.37
N ALA A 44 1.85 7.28 -10.13
CA ALA A 44 2.55 7.12 -8.86
C ALA A 44 1.73 7.66 -7.67
N VAL A 45 1.05 8.80 -7.84
CA VAL A 45 0.17 9.35 -6.79
C VAL A 45 -0.98 8.40 -6.47
N GLU A 46 -1.62 7.82 -7.48
CA GLU A 46 -2.70 6.84 -7.28
C GLU A 46 -2.20 5.60 -6.53
N TYR A 47 -1.05 5.06 -6.93
CA TYR A 47 -0.44 3.90 -6.27
C TYR A 47 -0.05 4.19 -4.83
N LEU A 48 0.51 5.38 -4.56
CA LEU A 48 0.85 5.80 -3.19
C LEU A 48 -0.39 5.89 -2.30
N GLN A 49 -1.51 6.43 -2.80
CA GLN A 49 -2.76 6.47 -2.06
C GLN A 49 -3.31 5.08 -1.74
N GLN A 50 -3.23 4.14 -2.68
CA GLN A 50 -3.62 2.75 -2.46
C GLN A 50 -2.75 2.07 -1.38
N CYS A 51 -1.43 2.26 -1.47
CA CYS A 51 -0.48 1.77 -0.47
C CYS A 51 -0.74 2.36 0.92
N GLU A 52 -0.95 3.67 1.02
CA GLU A 52 -1.24 4.36 2.28
C GLU A 52 -2.53 3.83 2.92
N THR A 53 -3.60 3.71 2.13
CA THR A 53 -4.89 3.18 2.61
C THR A 53 -4.71 1.79 3.22
N PHE A 54 -4.01 0.90 2.50
CA PHE A 54 -3.75 -0.46 2.98
C PHE A 54 -2.93 -0.49 4.27
N LEU A 55 -1.89 0.35 4.38
CA LEU A 55 -1.05 0.41 5.57
C LEU A 55 -1.80 0.98 6.78
N VAL A 56 -2.65 2.00 6.57
CA VAL A 56 -3.49 2.57 7.63
C VAL A 56 -4.47 1.52 8.15
N GLU A 57 -5.18 0.83 7.27
CA GLU A 57 -6.11 -0.24 7.64
C GLU A 57 -5.40 -1.38 8.40
N GLY A 58 -4.22 -1.79 7.93
CA GLY A 58 -3.41 -2.82 8.61
C GLY A 58 -2.96 -2.40 10.00
N LYS A 59 -2.56 -1.12 10.17
CA LYS A 59 -2.16 -0.56 11.47
C LYS A 59 -3.33 -0.50 12.44
N GLU A 60 -4.51 -0.07 12.00
CA GLU A 60 -5.72 -0.03 12.83
C GLU A 60 -6.09 -1.43 13.33
N GLN A 61 -6.07 -2.43 12.44
CA GLN A 61 -6.34 -3.82 12.81
C GLN A 61 -5.31 -4.35 13.83
N MET A 62 -4.03 -4.04 13.64
CA MET A 62 -2.98 -4.41 14.60
C MET A 62 -3.22 -3.77 15.98
N ASN A 63 -3.59 -2.49 16.03
CA ASN A 63 -3.88 -1.81 17.28
C ASN A 63 -5.05 -2.46 18.02
N LEU A 64 -6.14 -2.79 17.33
CA LEU A 64 -7.30 -3.48 17.92
C LEU A 64 -6.91 -4.85 18.51
N LEU A 65 -6.03 -5.60 17.84
CA LEU A 65 -5.54 -6.88 18.34
C LEU A 65 -4.71 -6.69 19.63
N ILE A 66 -3.87 -5.66 19.68
CA ILE A 66 -3.07 -5.33 20.88
C ILE A 66 -3.99 -4.94 22.04
N GLU A 67 -5.01 -4.10 21.79
CA GLU A 67 -6.01 -3.72 22.80
C GLU A 67 -6.75 -4.95 23.34
N THR A 68 -7.21 -5.84 22.45
CA THR A 68 -7.93 -7.06 22.83
C THR A 68 -7.06 -8.01 23.66
N LEU A 69 -5.76 -8.13 23.35
CA LEU A 69 -4.82 -8.94 24.14
C LEU A 69 -4.58 -8.38 25.55
N ASN A 70 -4.59 -7.05 25.70
CA ASN A 70 -4.40 -6.39 26.99
C ASN A 70 -5.67 -6.42 27.87
N ASP A 71 -6.85 -6.57 27.25
CA ASP A 71 -8.15 -6.61 27.94
C ASP A 71 -8.58 -8.02 28.37
N GLU A 72 -7.84 -9.10 28.02
CA GLU A 72 -8.07 -10.43 28.60
C GLU A 72 -7.58 -10.47 30.06
N PRO A 73 -8.47 -10.63 31.07
CA PRO A 73 -8.05 -10.75 32.46
C PRO A 73 -7.51 -12.17 32.67
N GLY A 74 -6.20 -12.34 32.52
CA GLY A 74 -5.55 -13.66 32.56
C GLY A 74 -4.03 -13.68 32.78
N PHE A 75 -3.40 -12.52 33.03
CA PHE A 75 -2.11 -12.40 33.71
C PHE A 75 -2.24 -11.47 34.92
#